data_AF-A0A517NGE3-F1
#
_entry.id   AF-A0A517NGE3-F1
#
_cell.length_a   1.000
_cell.length_b   1.000
_cell.length_c   1.000
_cell.angle_alpha   90.00
_cell.angle_beta   90.00
_cell.angle_gamma   90.00
#
_symmetry.space_group_name_H-M   'P 1'
#
loop_
_entity.id
_entity.type
_entity.pdbx_description
1 polymer ?
#
loop_
_entity_poly.entity_id
_entity_poly.type
_entity_poly.pdbx_seq_one_letter_code
_entity_poly.pdbx_strand_id
1 'polypeptide(L)'
;MTWSNRVERYLNELEETANTIDLILDQTRVQTVAVQPGQIDESTRQLQAALAVLEEKIAEREELLRDPDAPPSGLTLTKKLMSSLKIEDARLALRCRDLASTIELAHTRAVSLFVCQFHLSNLTTELVQTLTGATAPQTYPSPNGEKAPSSGGGLFDEAA
;
A
#
# COMPACT_ATOMS: atom_id res chain seq x y z
N MET A 1 -23.95 -20.67 14.77
CA MET A 1 -23.76 -19.58 13.77
C MET A 1 -23.65 -20.25 12.41
N THR A 2 -24.40 -19.82 11.40
CA THR A 2 -24.37 -20.46 10.06
C THR A 2 -23.10 -20.05 9.28
N TRP A 3 -22.72 -20.83 8.26
CA TRP A 3 -21.63 -20.45 7.35
C TRP A 3 -21.87 -19.08 6.70
N SER A 4 -23.08 -18.82 6.17
CA SER A 4 -23.43 -17.52 5.58
C SER A 4 -23.26 -16.35 6.55
N ASN A 5 -23.63 -16.51 7.83
CA ASN A 5 -23.43 -15.45 8.83
C ASN A 5 -21.94 -15.18 9.11
N ARG A 6 -21.10 -16.22 9.02
CA ARG A 6 -19.64 -16.06 9.15
C ARG A 6 -19.06 -15.34 7.94
N VAL A 7 -19.53 -15.66 6.74
CA VAL A 7 -19.17 -14.94 5.51
C VAL A 7 -19.62 -13.48 5.56
N GLU A 8 -20.82 -13.21 6.05
CA GLU A 8 -21.31 -11.83 6.23
C GLU A 8 -20.43 -11.03 7.19
N ARG A 9 -20.08 -11.60 8.35
CA ARG A 9 -19.16 -10.95 9.30
C ARG A 9 -17.80 -10.67 8.66
N TYR A 10 -17.24 -11.66 7.98
CA TYR A 10 -15.99 -11.51 7.22
C TYR A 10 -16.07 -10.36 6.21
N LEU A 11 -17.18 -10.26 5.45
CA LEU A 11 -17.36 -9.17 4.49
C LEU A 11 -17.45 -7.81 5.16
N ASN A 12 -18.11 -7.69 6.32
CA ASN A 12 -18.18 -6.44 7.06
C ASN A 12 -16.78 -5.99 7.54
N GLU A 13 -16.00 -6.91 8.09
CA GLU A 13 -14.64 -6.61 8.57
C GLU A 13 -13.67 -6.30 7.42
N LEU A 14 -13.82 -6.99 6.28
CA LEU A 14 -13.05 -6.71 5.07
C LEU A 14 -13.41 -5.33 4.48
N GLU A 15 -14.69 -4.96 4.50
CA GLU A 15 -15.18 -3.65 4.05
C GLU A 15 -14.62 -2.52 4.93
N GLU A 16 -14.62 -2.69 6.25
CA GLU A 16 -14.00 -1.74 7.18
C GLU A 16 -12.50 -1.58 6.92
N THR A 17 -11.80 -2.69 6.70
CA THR A 17 -10.36 -2.68 6.36
C THR A 17 -10.10 -1.95 5.04
N ALA A 18 -10.88 -2.23 4.00
CA ALA A 18 -10.74 -1.59 2.70
C ALA A 18 -11.00 -0.08 2.78
N ASN A 19 -12.04 0.34 3.51
CA ASN A 19 -12.35 1.77 3.74
C ASN A 19 -11.25 2.47 4.53
N THR A 20 -10.66 1.80 5.51
CA THR A 20 -9.52 2.32 6.30
C THR A 20 -8.30 2.54 5.41
N ILE A 21 -7.98 1.58 4.54
CA ILE A 21 -6.90 1.73 3.55
C ILE A 21 -7.16 2.94 2.66
N ASP A 22 -8.37 3.09 2.14
CA ASP A 22 -8.72 4.19 1.24
C ASP A 22 -8.55 5.56 1.90
N LEU A 23 -9.00 5.69 3.16
CA LEU A 23 -8.82 6.90 3.96
C LEU A 23 -7.34 7.24 4.18
N ILE A 24 -6.52 6.24 4.52
CA ILE A 24 -5.08 6.42 4.73
C ILE A 24 -4.40 6.85 3.44
N LEU A 25 -4.78 6.27 2.29
CA LEU A 25 -4.26 6.67 0.98
C LEU A 25 -4.59 8.14 0.66
N ASP A 26 -5.80 8.59 0.97
CA ASP A 26 -6.18 9.98 0.79
C ASP A 26 -5.43 10.94 1.72
N GLN A 27 -5.27 10.57 2.99
CA GLN A 27 -4.46 11.35 3.93
C GLN A 27 -3.00 11.45 3.49
N THR A 28 -2.42 10.33 3.07
CA THR A 28 -1.04 10.26 2.58
C THR A 28 -0.85 11.13 1.34
N ARG A 29 -1.80 11.12 0.40
CA ARG A 29 -1.79 11.98 -0.78
C ARG A 29 -1.80 13.46 -0.41
N VAL A 30 -2.69 13.87 0.50
CA VAL A 30 -2.80 15.28 0.95
C VAL A 30 -1.52 15.74 1.68
N GLN A 31 -0.98 14.90 2.56
CA GLN A 31 0.24 15.22 3.32
C GLN A 31 1.50 15.28 2.44
N THR A 32 1.56 14.45 1.39
CA THR A 32 2.63 14.51 0.38
C THR A 32 2.63 15.86 -0.34
N VAL A 33 1.45 16.36 -0.70
CA VAL A 33 1.30 17.70 -1.32
C VAL A 33 1.66 18.83 -0.32
N ALA A 34 1.36 18.65 0.96
CA ALA A 34 1.62 19.64 2.00
C ALA A 34 3.07 19.63 2.53
N VAL A 35 3.93 18.71 2.05
CA VAL A 35 5.33 18.54 2.48
C VAL A 35 5.45 18.48 4.00
N GLN A 36 4.74 17.56 4.64
CA GLN A 36 4.79 17.33 6.09
C GLN A 36 5.49 15.98 6.40
N PRO A 37 6.85 15.93 6.44
CA PRO A 37 7.61 14.68 6.51
C PRO A 37 7.18 13.74 7.63
N GLY A 38 7.04 14.25 8.87
CA GLY A 38 6.70 13.41 10.03
C GLY A 38 5.28 12.84 10.01
N GLN A 39 4.38 13.39 9.19
CA GLN A 39 3.02 12.88 9.01
C GLN A 39 2.98 11.79 7.92
N ILE A 40 3.86 11.88 6.92
CA ILE A 40 4.00 10.87 5.86
C ILE A 40 4.50 9.55 6.44
N ASP A 41 5.47 9.60 7.36
CA ASP A 41 6.00 8.40 8.03
C ASP A 41 4.92 7.69 8.86
N GLU A 42 4.05 8.47 9.52
CA GLU A 42 2.94 7.93 10.31
C GLU A 42 1.87 7.29 9.42
N SER A 43 1.42 7.98 8.37
CA SER A 43 0.43 7.44 7.44
C SER A 43 0.96 6.19 6.72
N THR A 44 2.26 6.13 6.43
CA THR A 44 2.92 4.95 5.86
C THR A 44 2.90 3.76 6.82
N ARG A 45 3.18 3.98 8.11
CA ARG A 45 3.08 2.92 9.14
C ARG A 45 1.64 2.43 9.30
N GLN A 46 0.67 3.35 9.31
CA GLN A 46 -0.75 2.99 9.39
C GLN A 46 -1.18 2.16 8.18
N LEU A 47 -0.73 2.52 6.97
CA LEU A 47 -1.01 1.74 5.77
C LEU A 47 -0.39 0.34 5.86
N GLN A 48 0.85 0.21 6.31
CA GLN A 48 1.49 -1.09 6.51
C GLN A 48 0.69 -1.98 7.46
N ALA A 49 0.21 -1.42 8.58
CA ALA A 49 -0.63 -2.15 9.53
C ALA A 49 -1.96 -2.58 8.88
N ALA A 50 -2.63 -1.69 8.15
CA ALA A 50 -3.88 -2.01 7.46
C ALA A 50 -3.72 -3.09 6.37
N LEU A 51 -2.58 -3.08 5.66
CA LEU A 51 -2.24 -4.12 4.68
C LEU A 51 -1.99 -5.48 5.34
N ALA A 52 -1.36 -5.50 6.52
CA ALA A 52 -1.20 -6.76 7.28
C ALA A 52 -2.56 -7.34 7.69
N VAL A 53 -3.50 -6.51 8.14
CA VAL A 53 -4.89 -6.94 8.43
C VAL A 53 -5.56 -7.49 7.16
N LEU A 54 -5.37 -6.85 6.00
CA LEU A 54 -5.92 -7.34 4.74
C LEU A 54 -5.34 -8.71 4.36
N GLU A 55 -4.06 -8.96 4.62
CA GLU A 55 -3.42 -10.26 4.41
C GLU A 55 -4.01 -11.34 5.33
N GLU A 56 -4.26 -11.01 6.60
CA GLU A 56 -4.97 -11.90 7.53
C GLU A 56 -6.38 -12.25 7.02
N LYS A 57 -7.09 -11.29 6.40
CA LYS A 57 -8.39 -11.55 5.76
C LYS A 57 -8.30 -12.53 4.60
N ILE A 58 -7.18 -12.58 3.86
CA ILE A 58 -6.99 -13.61 2.83
C ILE A 58 -6.93 -15.01 3.45
N ALA A 59 -6.26 -15.16 4.60
CA ALA A 59 -6.22 -16.43 5.31
C ALA A 59 -7.62 -16.84 5.83
N GLU A 60 -8.37 -15.89 6.41
CA GLU A 60 -9.74 -16.12 6.87
C GLU A 60 -10.68 -16.53 5.72
N ARG A 61 -10.52 -15.93 4.53
CA ARG A 61 -11.24 -16.34 3.32
C ARG A 61 -11.00 -17.81 2.97
N GLU A 62 -9.75 -18.26 3.04
CA GLU A 62 -9.40 -19.65 2.73
C GLU A 62 -10.01 -20.62 3.75
N GLU A 63 -10.10 -20.24 5.02
CA GLU A 63 -10.81 -21.00 6.05
C GLU A 63 -12.30 -21.13 5.71
N LEU A 64 -12.96 -20.00 5.38
CA LEU A 64 -14.38 -19.98 4.99
C LEU A 64 -14.66 -20.81 3.73
N LEU A 65 -13.71 -20.89 2.79
CA LEU A 65 -13.85 -21.70 1.58
C LEU A 65 -13.78 -23.21 1.86
N ARG A 66 -12.98 -23.61 2.86
CA ARG A 66 -12.74 -25.01 3.24
C ARG A 66 -13.67 -25.51 4.34
N ASP A 67 -14.50 -24.63 4.89
CA ASP A 67 -15.42 -24.95 5.96
C ASP A 67 -16.37 -26.10 5.57
N PRO A 68 -16.60 -27.07 6.48
CA PRO A 68 -17.46 -28.23 6.19
C PRO A 68 -18.93 -27.87 5.97
N ASP A 69 -19.41 -26.74 6.52
CA ASP A 69 -20.76 -26.24 6.31
C ASP A 69 -20.89 -25.39 5.03
N ALA A 70 -19.78 -25.16 4.31
CA ALA A 70 -19.79 -24.41 3.06
C ALA A 70 -20.47 -25.21 1.93
N PRO A 71 -21.20 -24.55 1.01
CA PRO A 71 -21.73 -25.20 -0.17
C PRO A 71 -20.66 -25.96 -0.97
N PRO A 72 -20.96 -27.18 -1.45
CA PRO A 72 -19.96 -28.08 -2.04
C PRO A 72 -19.48 -27.65 -3.43
N SER A 73 -20.26 -26.81 -4.13
CA SER A 73 -19.95 -26.35 -5.47
C SER A 73 -19.41 -24.92 -5.47
N GLY A 74 -18.33 -24.70 -6.23
CA GLY A 74 -17.69 -23.39 -6.41
C GLY A 74 -16.33 -23.27 -5.72
N LEU A 75 -15.40 -22.57 -6.38
CA LEU A 75 -14.02 -22.34 -5.90
C LEU A 75 -13.84 -20.95 -5.23
N THR A 76 -14.89 -20.16 -5.16
CA THR A 76 -14.87 -18.80 -4.58
C THR A 76 -16.08 -18.60 -3.68
N LEU A 77 -16.00 -17.66 -2.72
CA LEU A 77 -17.12 -17.35 -1.82
C LEU A 77 -18.36 -16.95 -2.62
N THR A 78 -18.22 -16.11 -3.64
CA THR A 78 -19.31 -15.75 -4.57
C THR A 78 -19.95 -16.97 -5.21
N LYS A 79 -19.16 -17.92 -5.74
CA LYS A 79 -19.70 -19.12 -6.40
C LYS A 79 -20.40 -20.05 -5.41
N LYS A 80 -19.85 -20.21 -4.20
CA LYS A 80 -20.46 -21.01 -3.12
C LYS A 80 -21.75 -20.37 -2.62
N LEU A 81 -21.79 -19.06 -2.43
CA LEU A 81 -23.00 -18.33 -2.03
C LEU A 81 -24.10 -18.45 -3.08
N MET A 82 -23.77 -18.28 -4.36
CA MET A 82 -24.73 -18.41 -5.46
C MET A 82 -25.30 -19.83 -5.62
N SER A 83 -24.57 -20.87 -5.19
CA SER A 83 -25.04 -22.26 -5.31
C SER A 83 -26.02 -22.70 -4.21
N SER A 84 -26.16 -21.91 -3.14
CA SER A 84 -27.10 -22.16 -2.05
C SER A 84 -28.58 -21.98 -2.44
N LEU A 85 -28.86 -21.33 -3.58
CA LEU A 85 -30.20 -20.92 -4.04
C LEU A 85 -31.00 -20.06 -3.04
N LYS A 86 -30.36 -19.47 -2.04
CA LYS A 86 -30.99 -18.56 -1.06
C LYS A 86 -30.84 -17.10 -1.50
N ILE A 87 -31.90 -16.31 -1.31
CA ILE A 87 -31.92 -14.88 -1.68
C ILE A 87 -30.84 -14.08 -0.91
N GLU A 88 -30.72 -14.32 0.39
CA GLU A 88 -29.72 -13.61 1.22
C GLU A 88 -28.28 -13.94 0.79
N ASP A 89 -28.01 -15.21 0.44
CA ASP A 89 -26.69 -15.60 -0.06
C ASP A 89 -26.39 -14.97 -1.43
N ALA A 90 -27.39 -14.79 -2.29
CA ALA A 90 -27.23 -14.04 -3.54
C ALA A 90 -26.87 -12.57 -3.31
N ARG A 91 -27.43 -11.92 -2.28
CA ARG A 91 -27.05 -10.56 -1.87
C ARG A 91 -25.61 -10.51 -1.35
N LEU A 92 -25.22 -11.47 -0.52
CA LEU A 92 -23.84 -11.59 -0.05
C LEU A 92 -22.87 -11.83 -1.22
N ALA A 93 -23.27 -12.60 -2.23
CA ALA A 93 -22.46 -12.84 -3.42
C ALA A 93 -22.23 -11.57 -4.24
N LEU A 94 -23.24 -10.70 -4.35
CA LEU A 94 -23.10 -9.37 -4.95
C LEU A 94 -22.14 -8.51 -4.13
N ARG A 95 -22.31 -8.45 -2.80
CA ARG A 95 -21.40 -7.72 -1.91
C ARG A 95 -19.94 -8.20 -2.04
N CYS A 96 -19.70 -9.51 -2.17
CA CYS A 96 -18.36 -10.03 -2.44
C CYS A 96 -17.74 -9.43 -3.71
N ARG A 97 -18.54 -9.28 -4.78
CA ARG A 97 -18.05 -8.74 -6.06
C ARG A 97 -17.76 -7.25 -5.95
N ASP A 98 -18.67 -6.50 -5.34
CA ASP A 98 -18.53 -5.06 -5.17
C ASP A 98 -17.30 -4.73 -4.31
N LEU A 99 -17.14 -5.45 -3.19
CA LEU A 99 -15.99 -5.27 -2.31
C LEU A 99 -14.66 -5.67 -2.97
N ALA A 100 -14.65 -6.73 -3.78
CA ALA A 100 -13.46 -7.08 -4.57
C ALA A 100 -13.06 -5.94 -5.53
N SER A 101 -14.04 -5.32 -6.18
CA SER A 101 -13.80 -4.14 -7.04
C SER A 101 -13.24 -2.96 -6.25
N THR A 102 -13.77 -2.69 -5.04
CA THR A 102 -13.26 -1.62 -4.16
C THR A 102 -11.81 -1.87 -3.76
N ILE A 103 -11.46 -3.10 -3.38
CA ILE A 103 -10.10 -3.48 -3.00
C ILE A 103 -9.13 -3.33 -4.18
N GLU A 104 -9.54 -3.73 -5.39
CA GLU A 104 -8.74 -3.58 -6.60
C GLU A 104 -8.47 -2.11 -6.94
N LEU A 105 -9.47 -1.25 -6.77
CA LEU A 105 -9.31 0.19 -6.93
C LEU A 105 -8.35 0.78 -5.90
N ALA A 106 -8.52 0.42 -4.61
CA ALA A 106 -7.64 0.86 -3.53
C ALA A 106 -6.18 0.42 -3.78
N HIS A 107 -5.98 -0.82 -4.24
CA HIS A 107 -4.66 -1.32 -4.64
C HIS A 107 -4.05 -0.49 -5.77
N THR A 108 -4.82 -0.20 -6.83
CA THR A 108 -4.36 0.62 -7.95
C THR A 108 -3.96 2.04 -7.50
N ARG A 109 -4.75 2.63 -6.59
CA ARG A 109 -4.45 3.94 -5.98
C ARG A 109 -3.17 3.89 -5.15
N ALA A 110 -3.00 2.86 -4.31
CA ALA A 110 -1.81 2.68 -3.49
C ALA A 110 -0.54 2.57 -4.34
N VAL A 111 -0.55 1.70 -5.36
CA VAL A 111 0.59 1.53 -6.28
C VAL A 111 0.95 2.85 -6.95
N SER A 112 -0.05 3.57 -7.46
CA SER A 112 0.17 4.86 -8.12
C SER A 112 0.80 5.88 -7.17
N LEU A 113 0.31 5.98 -5.93
CA LEU A 113 0.83 6.88 -4.92
C LEU A 113 2.30 6.58 -4.58
N PHE A 114 2.63 5.32 -4.33
CA PHE A 114 4.00 4.92 -3.97
C PHE A 114 4.99 5.07 -5.11
N VAL A 115 4.57 4.77 -6.35
CA VAL A 115 5.40 5.03 -7.53
C VAL A 115 5.70 6.53 -7.65
N CYS A 116 4.69 7.39 -7.50
CA CYS A 116 4.89 8.84 -7.52
C CYS A 116 5.83 9.31 -6.41
N GLN A 117 5.65 8.83 -5.17
CA GLN A 117 6.51 9.19 -4.03
C GLN A 117 7.95 8.73 -4.24
N PHE A 118 8.16 7.52 -4.76
CA PHE A 118 9.49 7.01 -5.11
C PHE A 118 10.21 7.89 -6.13
N HIS A 119 9.52 8.26 -7.22
CA HIS A 119 10.11 9.12 -8.24
C HIS A 119 10.40 10.54 -7.72
N LEU A 120 9.53 11.10 -6.86
CA LEU A 120 9.78 12.40 -6.23
C LEU A 120 10.99 12.37 -5.27
N SER A 121 11.15 11.29 -4.50
CA SER A 121 12.31 11.09 -3.63
C SER A 121 13.62 10.99 -4.43
N ASN A 122 13.60 10.25 -5.54
CA ASN A 122 14.77 10.13 -6.41
C ASN A 122 15.16 11.47 -7.05
N LEU A 123 14.19 12.21 -7.61
CA LEU A 123 14.43 13.53 -8.18
C LEU A 123 15.01 14.50 -7.14
N THR A 124 14.49 14.47 -5.92
CA THR A 124 15.00 15.32 -4.82
C THR A 124 16.44 14.96 -4.47
N THR A 125 16.76 13.66 -4.44
CA THR A 125 18.12 13.16 -4.18
C THR A 125 19.09 13.59 -5.29
N GLU A 126 18.70 13.46 -6.56
CA GLU A 126 19.49 13.89 -7.72
C GLU A 126 19.72 15.41 -7.71
N LEU A 127 18.71 16.20 -7.36
CA LEU A 127 18.83 17.65 -7.20
C LEU A 127 19.81 18.00 -6.07
N VAL A 128 19.71 17.35 -4.92
CA VAL A 128 20.66 17.58 -3.81
C VAL A 128 22.09 17.22 -4.24
N GLN A 129 22.29 16.09 -4.93
CA GLN A 129 23.61 15.72 -5.47
C GLN A 129 24.15 16.76 -6.46
N THR A 130 23.29 17.26 -7.33
CA THR A 130 23.64 18.31 -8.31
C THR A 130 24.00 19.62 -7.62
N LEU A 131 23.20 20.06 -6.64
CA LEU A 131 23.41 21.28 -5.87
C LEU A 131 24.68 21.22 -5.02
N THR A 132 25.00 20.05 -4.48
CA THR A 132 26.17 19.85 -3.60
C THR A 132 27.44 19.49 -4.37
N GLY A 133 27.37 19.27 -5.68
CA GLY A 133 28.49 18.78 -6.50
C GLY A 133 28.97 17.37 -6.09
N ALA A 134 28.25 16.68 -5.21
CA ALA A 134 28.64 15.41 -4.64
C ALA A 134 28.35 14.27 -5.63
N THR A 135 29.32 13.98 -6.49
CA THR A 135 29.31 12.77 -7.32
C THR A 135 29.82 11.57 -6.50
N ALA A 136 28.86 10.83 -5.92
CA ALA A 136 29.00 9.49 -5.31
C ALA A 136 29.70 9.36 -3.92
N PRO A 137 29.39 8.29 -3.14
CA PRO A 137 29.95 8.07 -1.81
C PRO A 137 31.41 7.60 -1.91
N GLN A 138 32.34 8.34 -1.29
CA GLN A 138 33.75 7.93 -1.21
C GLN A 138 33.87 6.61 -0.45
N THR A 139 34.21 5.54 -1.17
CA THR A 139 34.20 4.17 -0.67
C THR A 139 35.54 3.72 -0.04
N TYR A 140 36.51 4.62 0.14
CA TYR A 140 37.82 4.27 0.72
C TYR A 140 38.41 5.40 1.57
N PRO A 141 38.86 5.15 2.81
CA PRO A 141 39.72 6.08 3.52
C PRO A 141 41.13 6.04 2.92
N SER A 142 41.60 7.16 2.40
CA SER A 142 42.97 7.29 1.91
C SER A 142 43.94 7.43 3.11
N PRO A 143 44.92 6.53 3.30
CA PRO A 143 45.77 6.55 4.50
C PRO A 143 46.93 7.55 4.45
N ASN A 144 47.17 8.23 3.32
CA ASN A 144 48.36 9.07 3.15
C ASN A 144 47.96 10.52 2.88
N GLY A 145 48.26 11.38 3.87
CA GLY A 145 47.92 12.79 3.93
C GLY A 145 48.67 13.69 2.93
N GLU A 146 48.39 13.53 1.64
CA GLU A 146 48.68 14.56 0.65
C GLU A 146 47.42 15.40 0.40
N LYS A 147 47.42 16.63 0.90
CA LYS A 147 46.48 17.66 0.47
C LYS A 147 46.77 17.98 -1.00
N ALA A 148 45.83 17.67 -1.89
CA ALA A 148 45.69 18.39 -3.15
C ALA A 148 44.43 19.30 -3.03
N PRO A 149 44.57 20.61 -3.31
CA PRO A 149 43.54 21.62 -3.09
C PRO A 149 42.64 21.80 -4.31
N SER A 150 41.36 22.03 -4.06
CA SER A 150 40.33 22.63 -4.94
C SER A 150 38.99 22.08 -4.43
N SER A 151 38.22 22.77 -3.59
CA SER A 151 37.29 23.82 -4.05
C SER A 151 36.76 23.60 -5.47
N GLY A 152 36.17 22.43 -5.74
CA GLY A 152 35.10 22.33 -6.74
C GLY A 152 33.80 22.54 -5.98
N GLY A 153 33.31 23.76 -5.83
CA GLY A 153 32.82 24.52 -6.96
C GLY A 153 31.49 23.90 -7.37
N GLY A 154 30.47 24.00 -6.51
CA GLY A 154 29.12 23.66 -6.91
C GLY A 154 28.73 24.55 -8.09
N LEU A 155 27.70 24.17 -8.86
CA LEU A 155 27.23 24.87 -10.07
C LEU A 155 27.05 26.41 -9.90
N PHE A 156 26.92 26.89 -8.66
CA PHE A 156 26.79 28.30 -8.30
C PHE A 156 28.12 29.05 -8.03
N ASP A 157 29.20 28.35 -7.73
CA ASP A 157 30.53 28.93 -7.53
C ASP A 157 31.22 29.22 -8.89
N GLU A 158 30.83 28.49 -9.94
CA GLU A 158 31.32 28.73 -11.31
C GLU A 158 30.51 29.79 -12.09
N ALA A 159 29.40 30.27 -11.52
CA ALA A 159 28.47 31.22 -12.17
C ALA A 159 28.51 32.65 -11.59
N ALA A 160 29.37 32.91 -10.59
CA ALA A 160 29.57 34.21 -9.94
C ALA A 160 30.93 34.80 -10.32
#